data_AF-A0A539EBG1-F1
#
_entry.id   AF-A0A539EBG1-F1
#
_cell.length_a   1.000
_cell.length_b   1.000
_cell.length_c   1.000
_cell.angle_alpha   90.00
_cell.angle_beta   90.00
_cell.angle_gamma   90.00
#
_symmetry.space_group_name_H-M   'P 1'
#
loop_
_entity.id
_entity.type
_entity.pdbx_description
1 polymer ?
#
loop_
_entity_poly.entity_id
_entity_poly.type
_entity_poly.pdbx_seq_one_letter_code
_entity_poly.pdbx_strand_id
1 'polypeptide(L)'
;HARWIIPVEPDKLVLEHHSVAIQAGRIVALLPTEEMVRHYTANEIHQLTHHAVIPGLINAHTHAAMSLLRGLADDLPLMEWLNNHIWPAEGQWVNYDFVQDDFDRLPDGMGERCG
;
A
#
# COMPACT_ATOMS: atom_id res chain seq x y z
N HIS A 1 -3.02 -17.29 -9.22
CA HIS A 1 -1.84 -18.10 -9.53
C HIS A 1 -0.70 -17.18 -9.96
N ALA A 2 0.45 -17.22 -9.28
CA ALA A 2 1.55 -16.31 -9.54
C ALA A 2 2.79 -17.07 -10.05
N ARG A 3 3.68 -16.36 -10.74
CA ARG A 3 4.99 -16.92 -11.09
C ARG A 3 5.88 -17.06 -9.87
N TRP A 4 5.92 -16.02 -9.05
CA TRP A 4 6.68 -15.99 -7.80
C TRP A 4 5.79 -15.52 -6.64
N ILE A 5 5.98 -16.13 -5.47
CA ILE A 5 5.46 -15.63 -4.20
C ILE A 5 6.64 -15.53 -3.23
N ILE A 6 6.79 -14.36 -2.60
CA ILE A 6 7.82 -14.11 -1.58
C ILE A 6 7.09 -13.89 -0.25
N PRO A 7 6.98 -14.91 0.61
CA PRO A 7 6.19 -14.83 1.83
C PRO A 7 6.88 -14.02 2.95
N VAL A 8 8.11 -13.55 2.73
CA VAL A 8 9.01 -12.90 3.71
C VAL A 8 9.53 -13.85 4.79
N GLU A 9 8.70 -14.75 5.31
CA GLU A 9 9.08 -15.79 6.26
C GLU A 9 8.85 -17.18 5.64
N PRO A 10 9.83 -18.12 5.69
CA PRO A 10 11.21 -17.93 6.14
C PRO A 10 12.06 -17.03 5.23
N ASP A 11 13.15 -16.48 5.80
CA ASP A 11 14.07 -15.59 5.10
C ASP A 11 14.57 -16.21 3.78
N LYS A 12 14.69 -15.36 2.75
CA LYS A 12 15.14 -15.71 1.38
C LYS A 12 14.32 -16.79 0.66
N LEU A 13 13.13 -17.12 1.15
CA LEU A 13 12.25 -18.05 0.44
C LEU A 13 11.59 -17.38 -0.77
N VAL A 14 11.70 -18.03 -1.93
CA VAL A 14 10.96 -17.70 -3.15
C VAL A 14 10.23 -18.93 -3.64
N LEU A 15 8.91 -18.85 -3.77
CA LEU A 15 8.07 -19.95 -4.19
C LEU A 15 7.64 -19.75 -5.64
N GLU A 16 8.16 -20.61 -6.53
CA GLU A 16 7.80 -20.58 -7.95
C GLU A 16 6.55 -21.38 -8.24
N HIS A 17 5.70 -20.89 -9.14
CA HIS A 17 4.47 -21.55 -9.57
C HIS A 17 3.52 -21.92 -8.42
N HIS A 18 3.49 -21.10 -7.37
CA HIS A 18 2.57 -21.25 -6.24
C HIS A 18 1.36 -20.33 -6.36
N SER A 19 0.36 -20.60 -5.53
CA SER A 19 -0.87 -19.84 -5.44
C SER A 19 -1.26 -19.58 -4.00
N VAL A 20 -1.90 -18.43 -3.76
CA VAL A 20 -2.49 -18.06 -2.48
C VAL A 20 -4.01 -18.14 -2.62
N ALA A 21 -4.68 -18.80 -1.68
CA ALA A 21 -6.13 -18.76 -1.54
C ALA A 21 -6.50 -17.77 -0.44
N ILE A 22 -7.49 -16.92 -0.73
CA ILE A 22 -7.99 -15.90 0.20
C ILE A 22 -9.48 -16.13 0.41
N GLN A 23 -9.90 -16.17 1.67
CA GLN A 23 -11.30 -16.27 2.06
C GLN A 23 -11.59 -15.30 3.20
N ALA A 24 -12.64 -14.48 3.05
CA ALA A 24 -13.05 -13.48 4.04
C ALA A 24 -11.88 -12.58 4.53
N GLY A 25 -11.06 -12.10 3.57
CA GLY A 25 -9.92 -11.21 3.86
C GLY A 25 -8.71 -11.90 4.49
N ARG A 26 -8.70 -13.23 4.64
CA ARG A 26 -7.59 -13.99 5.22
C ARG A 26 -6.99 -14.97 4.23
N ILE A 27 -5.67 -15.14 4.31
CA ILE A 27 -4.97 -16.21 3.59
C ILE A 27 -5.32 -17.55 4.25
N VAL A 28 -5.90 -18.47 3.48
CA VAL A 28 -6.29 -19.81 3.97
C VAL A 28 -5.37 -20.92 3.47
N ALA A 29 -4.67 -20.68 2.36
CA ALA A 29 -3.68 -21.62 1.84
C ALA A 29 -2.62 -20.92 1.00
N LEU A 30 -1.42 -21.48 1.04
CA LEU A 30 -0.33 -21.19 0.13
C LEU A 30 0.25 -22.53 -0.31
N LEU A 31 0.06 -22.89 -1.58
CA LEU A 31 0.37 -24.22 -2.11
C LEU A 31 0.89 -24.13 -3.55
N PRO A 32 1.56 -25.18 -4.07
CA PRO A 32 1.83 -25.30 -5.50
C PRO A 32 0.53 -25.13 -6.30
N THR A 33 0.61 -24.47 -7.46
CA THR A 33 -0.59 -24.13 -8.25
C THR A 33 -1.38 -25.37 -8.66
N GLU A 34 -0.70 -26.47 -8.98
CA GLU A 34 -1.36 -27.74 -9.32
C GLU A 34 -2.17 -28.33 -8.17
N GLU A 35 -1.71 -28.17 -6.92
CA GLU A 35 -2.45 -28.59 -5.73
C GLU A 35 -3.59 -27.63 -5.43
N MET A 36 -3.34 -26.32 -5.58
CA MET A 36 -4.36 -25.29 -5.36
C MET A 36 -5.61 -25.55 -6.20
N VAL A 37 -5.45 -25.82 -7.51
CA VAL A 37 -6.58 -26.07 -8.42
C VAL A 37 -7.32 -27.38 -8.13
N ARG A 38 -6.70 -28.32 -7.41
CA ARG A 38 -7.33 -29.59 -7.02
C ARG A 38 -8.14 -29.45 -5.74
N HIS A 39 -7.70 -28.60 -4.82
CA HIS A 39 -8.27 -28.51 -3.47
C HIS A 39 -9.20 -27.32 -3.25
N TYR A 40 -9.09 -26.27 -4.07
CA TYR A 40 -9.85 -25.03 -3.90
C TYR A 40 -10.58 -24.63 -5.18
N THR A 41 -11.77 -24.06 -4.99
CA THR A 41 -12.50 -23.30 -6.02
C THR A 41 -12.67 -21.88 -5.52
N ALA A 42 -12.65 -20.91 -6.43
CA ALA A 42 -12.74 -19.49 -6.10
C ALA A 42 -13.71 -18.78 -7.03
N ASN A 43 -14.40 -17.77 -6.51
CA ASN A 43 -15.28 -16.91 -7.32
C ASN A 43 -14.48 -16.05 -8.30
N GLU A 44 -13.23 -15.72 -7.94
CA GLU A 44 -12.32 -14.91 -8.73
C GLU A 44 -10.94 -15.56 -8.77
N ILE A 45 -10.32 -15.57 -9.95
CA ILE A 45 -9.00 -16.16 -10.17
C ILE A 45 -8.16 -15.18 -10.98
N HIS A 46 -7.07 -14.70 -10.39
CA HIS A 46 -6.08 -13.89 -11.09
C HIS A 46 -4.91 -14.74 -11.61
N GLN A 47 -4.61 -14.62 -12.90
CA GLN A 47 -3.45 -15.24 -13.53
C GLN A 47 -2.30 -14.23 -13.61
N LEU A 48 -1.26 -14.46 -12.81
CA LEU A 48 -0.14 -13.56 -12.59
C LEU A 48 1.18 -14.25 -13.00
N THR A 49 1.18 -14.84 -14.20
CA THR A 49 2.23 -15.76 -14.73
C THR A 49 3.60 -15.12 -14.98
N HIS A 50 3.72 -13.80 -14.78
CA HIS A 50 4.96 -13.03 -14.89
C HIS A 50 5.19 -12.09 -13.71
N HIS A 51 4.39 -12.20 -12.64
CA HIS A 51 4.46 -11.29 -11.49
C HIS A 51 4.97 -11.99 -10.23
N ALA A 52 5.54 -11.19 -9.35
CA ALA A 52 5.80 -11.56 -7.97
C ALA A 52 4.69 -11.03 -7.06
N VAL A 53 4.18 -11.90 -6.19
CA VAL A 53 3.24 -11.52 -5.11
C VAL A 53 4.03 -11.45 -3.81
N ILE A 54 3.86 -10.35 -3.09
CA ILE A 54 4.52 -10.05 -1.82
C ILE A 54 3.48 -9.55 -0.81
N PRO A 55 3.76 -9.60 0.52
CA PRO A 55 2.97 -8.87 1.49
C PRO A 55 2.88 -7.38 1.15
N GLY A 56 1.75 -6.76 1.48
CA GLY A 56 1.58 -5.31 1.34
C GLY A 56 2.66 -4.55 2.11
N LEU A 57 3.17 -3.47 1.53
CA LEU A 57 4.16 -2.63 2.20
C LEU A 57 3.49 -1.85 3.33
N ILE A 58 4.11 -1.86 4.52
CA ILE A 58 3.68 -1.08 5.67
C ILE A 58 4.51 0.20 5.72
N ASN A 59 3.86 1.35 5.53
CA ASN A 59 4.50 2.64 5.71
C ASN A 59 4.48 3.03 7.20
N ALA A 60 5.63 2.90 7.86
CA ALA A 60 5.75 3.15 9.30
C ALA A 60 5.74 4.64 9.68
N HIS A 61 5.93 5.55 8.72
CA HIS A 61 5.98 6.98 8.99
C HIS A 61 5.60 7.81 7.77
N THR A 62 4.54 8.61 7.89
CA THR A 62 4.15 9.57 6.86
C THR A 62 3.39 10.74 7.47
N HIS A 63 3.49 11.89 6.83
CA HIS A 63 2.65 13.06 7.10
C HIS A 63 1.62 13.13 5.97
N ALA A 64 0.53 12.36 6.09
CA ALA A 64 -0.43 12.16 5.00
C ALA A 64 -0.94 13.50 4.44
N ALA A 65 -1.46 14.37 5.30
CA ALA A 65 -2.01 15.69 4.95
C ALA A 65 -1.01 16.65 4.29
N MET A 66 0.30 16.38 4.36
CA MET A 66 1.31 17.18 3.66
C MET A 66 1.48 16.74 2.20
N SER A 67 0.76 15.73 1.72
CA SER A 67 0.85 15.30 0.32
C SER A 67 0.34 16.38 -0.65
N LEU A 68 -0.59 17.23 -0.22
CA LEU A 68 -1.01 18.43 -0.96
C LEU A 68 0.09 19.52 -1.03
N LEU A 69 1.11 19.44 -0.19
CA LEU A 69 2.27 20.34 -0.17
C LEU A 69 3.47 19.74 -0.91
N ARG A 70 3.30 18.59 -1.58
CA ARG A 70 4.38 17.91 -2.31
C ARG A 70 4.95 18.80 -3.41
N GLY A 71 6.25 19.06 -3.35
CA GLY A 71 6.97 19.89 -4.33
C GLY A 71 6.78 21.40 -4.16
N LEU A 72 6.25 21.86 -3.02
CA LEU A 72 6.01 23.28 -2.78
C LEU A 72 7.31 24.09 -2.59
N ALA A 73 8.32 23.51 -1.95
CA ALA A 73 9.60 24.15 -1.70
C ALA A 73 10.69 23.07 -1.54
N ASP A 74 11.35 22.74 -2.64
CA ASP A 74 12.45 21.78 -2.67
C ASP A 74 13.80 22.51 -2.57
N ASP A 75 14.86 21.78 -2.18
CA ASP A 75 16.27 22.25 -2.17
C ASP A 75 16.62 23.43 -1.24
N LEU A 76 15.92 23.57 -0.11
CA LEU A 76 16.22 24.58 0.91
C LEU A 76 16.79 23.98 2.22
N PRO A 77 17.63 24.71 2.97
CA PRO A 77 18.01 24.33 4.32
C PRO A 77 16.78 24.11 5.21
N LEU A 78 16.79 23.07 6.07
CA LEU A 78 15.63 22.66 6.88
C LEU A 78 14.93 23.81 7.60
N MET A 79 15.68 24.71 8.23
CA MET A 79 15.07 25.83 8.98
C MET A 79 14.45 26.87 8.05
N GLU A 80 15.01 27.09 6.87
CA GLU A 80 14.44 27.98 5.86
C GLU A 80 13.15 27.38 5.29
N TRP A 81 13.19 26.10 4.95
CA TRP A 81 12.02 25.33 4.52
C TRP A 81 10.88 25.37 5.53
N LEU A 82 11.16 25.12 6.81
CA LEU A 82 10.15 25.14 7.88
C LEU A 82 9.58 26.54 8.10
N ASN A 83 10.43 27.53 8.37
CA ASN A 83 9.98 28.85 8.81
C ASN A 83 9.36 29.67 7.68
N ASN A 84 9.89 29.55 6.46
CA ASN A 84 9.51 30.45 5.36
C ASN A 84 8.51 29.82 4.39
N HIS A 85 8.36 28.49 4.38
CA HIS A 85 7.50 27.79 3.42
C HIS A 85 6.45 26.93 4.10
N ILE A 86 6.84 25.94 4.91
CA ILE A 86 5.90 24.96 5.47
C ILE A 86 4.99 25.58 6.52
N TRP A 87 5.51 26.19 7.58
CA TRP A 87 4.65 26.74 8.64
C TRP A 87 3.70 27.84 8.15
N PRO A 88 4.12 28.77 7.27
CA PRO A 88 3.19 29.71 6.65
C PRO A 88 2.10 29.02 5.83
N ALA A 89 2.44 28.01 5.03
CA ALA A 89 1.47 27.26 4.24
C ALA A 89 0.50 26.47 5.12
N GLU A 90 0.99 25.81 6.18
CA GLU A 90 0.15 25.11 7.15
C GLU A 90 -0.81 26.07 7.85
N GLY A 91 -0.32 27.23 8.32
CA GLY A 91 -1.16 28.24 8.97
C GLY A 91 -2.24 28.85 8.08
N GLN A 92 -2.03 28.86 6.75
CA GLN A 92 -2.99 29.41 5.79
C GLN A 92 -4.00 28.36 5.31
N TRP A 93 -3.57 27.12 5.11
CA TRP A 93 -4.33 26.13 4.34
C TRP A 93 -4.75 24.90 5.14
N VAL A 94 -4.05 24.53 6.21
CA VAL A 94 -4.38 23.31 6.97
C VAL A 94 -5.63 23.54 7.80
N ASN A 95 -6.73 22.97 7.33
CA ASN A 95 -8.00 22.88 8.02
C ASN A 95 -8.65 21.50 7.75
N TYR A 96 -9.84 21.27 8.28
CA TYR A 96 -10.55 19.99 8.10
C TYR A 96 -10.78 19.65 6.62
N ASP A 97 -11.22 20.62 5.82
CA ASP A 97 -11.52 20.43 4.41
C ASP A 97 -10.25 20.08 3.62
N PHE A 98 -9.12 20.72 3.95
CA PHE A 98 -7.81 20.43 3.36
C PHE A 98 -7.34 19.00 3.66
N VAL A 99 -7.58 18.53 4.88
CA VAL A 99 -7.28 17.13 5.27
C VAL A 99 -8.20 16.17 4.51
N GLN A 100 -9.48 16.50 4.36
CA GLN A 100 -10.43 15.67 3.61
C GLN A 100 -10.06 15.57 2.13
N ASP A 101 -9.70 16.69 1.50
CA ASP A 101 -9.26 16.76 0.11
C ASP A 101 -8.03 15.88 -0.16
N ASP A 102 -7.13 15.75 0.81
CA ASP A 102 -5.98 14.86 0.72
C ASP A 102 -6.40 13.38 0.73
N PHE A 103 -7.30 12.99 1.65
CA PHE A 103 -7.82 11.64 1.73
C PHE A 103 -8.64 11.24 0.49
N ASP A 104 -9.42 12.15 -0.08
CA ASP A 104 -10.21 11.90 -1.29
C ASP A 104 -9.34 11.74 -2.55
N ARG A 105 -8.08 12.17 -2.51
CA ARG A 105 -7.09 11.97 -3.58
C ARG A 105 -6.27 10.69 -3.45
N LEU A 106 -6.39 9.97 -2.33
CA LEU A 106 -5.78 8.65 -2.17
C LEU A 106 -6.59 7.61 -2.96
N PRO A 107 -5.95 6.60 -3.57
CA PRO A 107 -6.65 5.50 -4.23
C PRO A 107 -7.63 4.83 -3.25
N ASP A 108 -8.81 4.45 -3.75
CA ASP A 108 -9.88 3.81 -2.96
C ASP A 108 -9.31 2.70 -2.05
N GLY A 109 -9.46 2.87 -0.73
CA GLY A 109 -9.07 1.89 0.29
C GLY A 109 -7.99 2.32 1.30
N MET A 110 -7.38 3.51 1.18
CA MET A 110 -6.46 4.03 2.21
C MET A 110 -7.12 4.93 3.27
N GLY A 111 -8.32 5.46 2.98
CA GLY A 111 -9.11 6.24 3.92
C GLY A 111 -10.26 5.42 4.50
N GLU A 112 -9.99 4.60 5.53
CA GLU A 112 -11.09 4.04 6.31
C GLU A 112 -11.76 5.17 7.09
N ARG A 113 -13.03 5.45 6.77
CA ARG A 113 -13.89 6.34 7.56
C ARG A 113 -14.02 5.76 8.96
N CYS A 114 -13.35 6.37 9.94
CA CYS A 114 -13.73 6.21 11.34
C CYS A 114 -15.12 6.84 11.52
N GLY A 115 -16.16 6.02 11.44
CA GLY A 115 -17.54 6.32 11.82
C GLY A 115 -18.00 5.40 12.93
#